data_AF-A0A7L4P895-F1
#
_entry.id   AF-A0A7L4P895-F1
#
_cell.length_a   1.000
_cell.length_b   1.000
_cell.length_c   1.000
_cell.angle_alpha   90.00
_cell.angle_beta   90.00
_cell.angle_gamma   90.00
#
_symmetry.space_group_name_H-M   'P 1'
#
loop_
_entity.id
_entity.type
_entity.pdbx_description
1 polymer ?
#
loop_
_entity_poly.entity_id
_entity_poly.type
_entity_poly.pdbx_seq_one_letter_code
_entity_poly.pdbx_strand_id
1 'polypeptide(L)'
;MARVGYVRGLAQRRVKYRFDLEPPRPIARWVAEDLGNVATLLEEEWEAVFCPIMQLPSLGSLLIEWNGGHLVADVSICAPVSHPGAPHLSFEIPVDRVDICVEPIAPPGTAAKYITLYTPTVKSLGRVTLRGRFAIVKYRGLLFAVEARWRGDPRGGITLELARYRCEPYNLGEAVRKLKSILEPRRM
;
A
#
# COMPACT_ATOMS: atom_id res chain seq x y z
N MET A 1 -9.78 10.11 -17.23
CA MET A 1 -8.32 10.41 -17.15
C MET A 1 -8.00 10.85 -15.73
N ALA A 2 -7.14 10.14 -14.99
CA ALA A 2 -6.96 10.38 -13.55
C ALA A 2 -5.96 11.52 -13.26
N ARG A 3 -6.28 12.40 -12.29
CA ARG A 3 -5.31 13.40 -11.79
C ARG A 3 -4.64 12.90 -10.52
N VAL A 4 -3.32 13.00 -10.45
CA VAL A 4 -2.50 12.47 -9.35
C VAL A 4 -2.06 13.58 -8.39
N GLY A 5 -2.13 13.33 -7.09
CA GLY A 5 -1.61 14.24 -6.06
C GLY A 5 -1.09 13.51 -4.81
N TYR A 6 -0.17 14.14 -4.08
CA TYR A 6 0.29 13.63 -2.79
C TYR A 6 -0.43 14.34 -1.65
N VAL A 7 -1.01 13.58 -0.73
CA VAL A 7 -1.76 14.14 0.41
C VAL A 7 -1.37 13.47 1.72
N ARG A 8 -1.77 14.05 2.85
CA ARG A 8 -1.65 13.41 4.16
C ARG A 8 -2.67 12.26 4.27
N GLY A 9 -2.20 11.08 4.64
CA GLY A 9 -2.99 9.90 4.99
C GLY A 9 -3.05 9.65 6.49
N LEU A 10 -3.56 8.48 6.88
CA LEU A 10 -3.80 8.09 8.27
C LEU A 10 -2.52 7.82 9.05
N ALA A 11 -1.55 7.10 8.45
CA ALA A 11 -0.23 6.85 9.01
C ALA A 11 0.82 7.84 8.50
N GLN A 12 0.76 8.13 7.21
CA GLN A 12 1.81 8.89 6.52
C GLN A 12 1.28 9.53 5.24
N ARG A 13 2.15 9.96 4.33
CA ARG A 13 1.70 10.44 3.02
C ARG A 13 1.01 9.30 2.23
N ARG A 14 0.05 9.66 1.40
CA ARG A 14 -0.61 8.77 0.44
C ARG A 14 -0.66 9.43 -0.94
N VAL A 15 -0.77 8.63 -1.98
CA VAL A 15 -1.01 9.12 -3.35
C VAL A 15 -2.51 9.08 -3.60
N LYS A 16 -3.03 10.10 -4.27
CA LYS A 16 -4.46 10.28 -4.55
C LYS A 16 -4.70 10.35 -6.06
N TYR A 17 -5.66 9.59 -6.53
CA TYR A 17 -6.13 9.51 -7.91
C TYR A 17 -7.55 10.02 -7.98
N ARG A 18 -7.77 11.08 -8.75
CA ARG A 18 -9.11 11.66 -8.96
C ARG A 18 -9.77 11.09 -10.20
N PHE A 19 -11.02 10.68 -10.06
CA PHE A 19 -11.90 10.26 -11.13
C PHE A 19 -13.14 11.16 -11.14
N ASP A 20 -13.30 11.92 -12.22
CA ASP A 20 -14.50 12.72 -12.45
C ASP A 20 -15.56 11.82 -13.13
N LEU A 21 -16.81 11.90 -12.68
CA LEU A 21 -17.91 11.03 -13.09
C LEU A 21 -19.00 11.84 -13.81
N GLU A 22 -19.10 11.65 -15.12
CA GLU A 22 -20.12 12.28 -15.96
C GLU A 22 -20.89 11.20 -16.72
N PRO A 23 -22.20 11.01 -16.45
CA PRO A 23 -23.01 11.69 -15.42
C PRO A 23 -22.68 11.24 -13.97
N PRO A 24 -23.11 12.02 -12.95
CA PRO A 24 -22.98 11.61 -11.55
C PRO A 24 -23.64 10.25 -11.28
N ARG A 25 -22.99 9.41 -10.47
CA ARG A 25 -23.48 8.06 -10.16
C ARG A 25 -23.10 7.60 -8.76
N PRO A 26 -23.84 6.64 -8.17
CA PRO A 26 -23.51 6.08 -6.86
C PRO A 26 -22.10 5.51 -6.82
N ILE A 27 -21.41 5.66 -5.69
CA ILE A 27 -20.06 5.12 -5.49
C ILE A 27 -20.07 3.60 -5.64
N ALA A 28 -21.05 2.91 -5.05
CA ALA A 28 -21.16 1.46 -5.14
C ALA A 28 -21.28 0.99 -6.60
N ARG A 29 -22.09 1.70 -7.40
CA ARG A 29 -22.24 1.44 -8.83
C ARG A 29 -20.95 1.70 -9.60
N TRP A 30 -20.29 2.83 -9.34
CA TRP A 30 -19.01 3.14 -9.96
C TRP A 30 -17.94 2.08 -9.63
N VAL A 31 -17.84 1.64 -8.38
CA VAL A 31 -16.90 0.56 -8.01
C VAL A 31 -17.23 -0.73 -8.77
N ALA A 32 -18.50 -1.12 -8.85
CA ALA A 32 -18.90 -2.32 -9.56
C ALA A 32 -18.55 -2.29 -11.06
N GLU A 33 -18.60 -1.11 -11.69
CA GLU A 33 -18.36 -0.94 -13.13
C GLU A 33 -16.89 -0.66 -13.47
N ASP A 34 -16.16 0.07 -12.62
CA ASP A 34 -14.84 0.64 -12.95
C ASP A 34 -13.67 0.09 -12.12
N LEU A 35 -13.91 -0.78 -11.12
CA LEU A 35 -12.81 -1.31 -10.31
C LEU A 35 -11.75 -2.06 -11.14
N GLY A 36 -12.16 -2.74 -12.22
CA GLY A 36 -11.21 -3.38 -13.14
C GLY A 36 -10.26 -2.37 -13.80
N ASN A 37 -10.79 -1.25 -14.28
CA ASN A 37 -9.99 -0.17 -14.87
C ASN A 37 -9.05 0.47 -13.84
N VAL A 38 -9.54 0.66 -12.61
CA VAL A 38 -8.72 1.13 -11.48
C VAL A 38 -7.60 0.16 -11.16
N ALA A 39 -7.89 -1.15 -11.12
CA ALA A 39 -6.91 -2.19 -10.85
C ALA A 39 -5.79 -2.14 -11.90
N THR A 40 -6.12 -2.19 -13.19
CA THR A 40 -5.13 -2.12 -14.28
C THR A 40 -4.27 -0.87 -14.17
N LEU A 41 -4.88 0.31 -13.95
CA LEU A 41 -4.15 1.57 -13.79
C LEU A 41 -3.13 1.49 -12.64
N LEU A 42 -3.55 0.97 -11.48
CA LEU A 42 -2.70 0.91 -10.29
C LEU A 42 -1.62 -0.17 -10.41
N GLU A 43 -1.92 -1.32 -11.02
CA GLU A 43 -0.96 -2.39 -11.28
C GLU A 43 0.15 -1.91 -12.21
N GLU A 44 -0.21 -1.24 -13.31
CA GLU A 44 0.75 -0.66 -14.26
C GLU A 44 1.57 0.45 -13.62
N GLU A 45 0.91 1.39 -12.92
CA GLU A 45 1.61 2.53 -12.35
C GLU A 45 2.58 2.10 -11.26
N TRP A 46 2.20 1.16 -10.40
CA TRP A 46 3.00 0.76 -9.24
C TRP A 46 3.90 -0.44 -9.49
N GLU A 47 3.81 -1.12 -10.63
CA GLU A 47 4.42 -2.44 -10.87
C GLU A 47 3.99 -3.42 -9.76
N ALA A 48 2.67 -3.60 -9.66
CA ALA A 48 2.04 -4.29 -8.53
C ALA A 48 1.00 -5.31 -8.97
N VAL A 49 0.58 -6.15 -8.03
CA VAL A 49 -0.62 -6.98 -8.13
C VAL A 49 -1.70 -6.38 -7.23
N PHE A 50 -2.90 -6.16 -7.77
CA PHE A 50 -4.05 -5.68 -7.01
C PHE A 50 -4.82 -6.85 -6.39
N CYS A 51 -5.02 -6.78 -5.08
CA CYS A 51 -5.69 -7.78 -4.27
C CYS A 51 -7.03 -7.21 -3.76
N PRO A 52 -8.15 -7.45 -4.46
CA PRO A 52 -9.45 -6.88 -4.10
C PRO A 52 -10.02 -7.50 -2.82
N ILE A 53 -10.66 -6.68 -1.97
CA ILE A 53 -11.37 -7.11 -0.75
C ILE A 53 -12.84 -6.65 -0.74
N MET A 54 -13.22 -5.72 -1.63
CA MET A 54 -14.61 -5.26 -1.84
C MET A 54 -15.35 -4.89 -0.54
N GLN A 55 -14.65 -4.28 0.42
CA GLN A 55 -15.23 -3.81 1.67
C GLN A 55 -15.10 -2.29 1.77
N LEU A 56 -16.09 -1.59 1.22
CA LEU A 56 -16.08 -0.12 1.16
C LEU A 56 -15.86 0.49 2.56
N PRO A 57 -15.02 1.53 2.68
CA PRO A 57 -14.35 2.25 1.59
C PRO A 57 -13.06 1.59 1.07
N SER A 58 -12.60 0.47 1.63
CA SER A 58 -11.43 -0.26 1.12
C SER A 58 -11.78 -1.06 -0.13
N LEU A 59 -11.00 -0.88 -1.18
CA LEU A 59 -11.13 -1.60 -2.44
C LEU A 59 -10.25 -2.86 -2.42
N GLY A 60 -9.15 -2.82 -1.68
CA GLY A 60 -8.18 -3.92 -1.60
C GLY A 60 -6.79 -3.40 -1.27
N SER A 61 -5.77 -4.21 -1.53
CA SER A 61 -4.36 -3.83 -1.37
C SER A 61 -3.56 -3.97 -2.67
N LEU A 62 -2.44 -3.29 -2.74
CA LEU A 62 -1.41 -3.49 -3.76
C LEU A 62 -0.22 -4.23 -3.15
N LEU A 63 0.21 -5.29 -3.83
CA LEU A 63 1.48 -5.96 -3.61
C LEU A 63 2.47 -5.43 -4.65
N ILE A 64 3.23 -4.42 -4.27
CA ILE A 64 4.16 -3.68 -5.13
C ILE A 64 5.49 -4.42 -5.19
N GLU A 65 5.97 -4.75 -6.39
CA GLU A 65 7.27 -5.39 -6.56
C GLU A 65 8.40 -4.44 -6.17
N TRP A 66 9.33 -4.91 -5.34
CA TRP A 66 10.51 -4.13 -4.96
C TRP A 66 11.69 -5.06 -4.62
N ASN A 67 12.70 -5.07 -5.48
CA ASN A 67 13.88 -5.95 -5.37
C ASN A 67 13.48 -7.43 -5.12
N GLY A 68 12.43 -7.89 -5.79
CA GLY A 68 11.89 -9.24 -5.64
C GLY A 68 11.05 -9.49 -4.36
N GLY A 69 11.04 -8.58 -3.39
CA GLY A 69 10.09 -8.57 -2.28
C GLY A 69 8.81 -7.78 -2.59
N HIS A 70 7.87 -7.72 -1.66
CA HIS A 70 6.65 -6.92 -1.81
C HIS A 70 6.60 -5.76 -0.80
N LEU A 71 6.33 -4.55 -1.31
CA LEU A 71 5.82 -3.44 -0.50
C LEU A 71 4.29 -3.48 -0.52
N VAL A 72 3.63 -3.08 0.58
CA VAL A 72 2.17 -3.17 0.67
C VAL A 72 1.52 -1.81 0.86
N ALA A 73 0.47 -1.54 0.09
CA ALA A 73 -0.40 -0.39 0.25
C ALA A 73 -1.88 -0.81 0.29
N ASP A 74 -2.69 -0.11 1.09
CA ASP A 74 -4.13 -0.11 0.98
C ASP A 74 -4.57 0.78 -0.19
N VAL A 75 -5.60 0.33 -0.89
CA VAL A 75 -6.32 1.10 -1.89
C VAL A 75 -7.72 1.33 -1.36
N SER A 76 -8.07 2.59 -1.12
CA SER A 76 -9.37 2.95 -0.57
C SER A 76 -9.93 4.22 -1.19
N ILE A 77 -11.26 4.32 -1.15
CA ILE A 77 -11.95 5.57 -1.43
C ILE A 77 -11.62 6.54 -0.31
N CYS A 78 -11.11 7.71 -0.69
CA CYS A 78 -10.72 8.75 0.25
C CYS A 78 -11.44 10.08 0.05
N ALA A 79 -12.24 10.20 -1.01
CA ALA A 79 -13.29 11.20 -1.11
C ALA A 79 -14.42 10.69 -2.04
N PRO A 80 -15.69 11.05 -1.78
CA PRO A 80 -16.14 11.88 -0.66
C PRO A 80 -16.24 11.13 0.68
N VAL A 81 -16.16 9.80 0.65
CA VAL A 81 -16.19 8.97 1.85
C VAL A 81 -14.78 8.53 2.18
N SER A 82 -14.28 8.92 3.36
CA SER A 82 -12.92 8.57 3.82
C SER A 82 -12.89 7.80 5.14
N HIS A 83 -14.06 7.58 5.76
CA HIS A 83 -14.16 6.95 7.07
C HIS A 83 -14.41 5.45 6.92
N PRO A 84 -13.59 4.56 7.53
CA PRO A 84 -13.76 3.11 7.44
C PRO A 84 -15.13 2.59 7.92
N GLY A 85 -15.79 3.32 8.82
CA GLY A 85 -17.13 3.04 9.32
C GLY A 85 -18.21 3.99 8.79
N ALA A 86 -18.07 4.49 7.56
CA ALA A 86 -19.11 5.33 6.97
C ALA A 86 -20.42 4.54 6.80
N PRO A 87 -21.60 5.18 7.00
CA PRO A 87 -22.88 4.52 6.76
C PRO A 87 -22.98 3.99 5.33
N HIS A 88 -23.60 2.83 5.14
CA HIS A 88 -23.79 2.24 3.81
C HIS A 88 -24.46 3.21 2.82
N LEU A 89 -25.41 4.02 3.30
CA LEU A 89 -26.09 5.04 2.50
C LEU A 89 -25.12 6.02 1.82
N SER A 90 -23.96 6.30 2.42
CA SER A 90 -22.95 7.20 1.84
C SER A 90 -22.37 6.70 0.51
N PHE A 91 -22.52 5.40 0.20
CA PHE A 91 -22.05 4.82 -1.06
C PHE A 91 -23.14 4.73 -2.14
N GLU A 92 -24.40 4.96 -1.76
CA GLU A 92 -25.56 4.95 -2.67
C GLU A 92 -25.89 6.34 -3.24
N ILE A 93 -25.34 7.40 -2.65
CA ILE A 93 -25.56 8.78 -3.09
C ILE A 93 -24.79 9.03 -4.40
N PRO A 94 -25.44 9.57 -5.46
CA PRO A 94 -24.75 9.96 -6.68
C PRO A 94 -23.72 11.05 -6.43
N VAL A 95 -22.52 10.85 -6.97
CA VAL A 95 -21.41 11.81 -6.86
C VAL A 95 -20.84 12.08 -8.25
N ASP A 96 -20.35 13.30 -8.46
CA ASP A 96 -19.65 13.75 -9.66
C ASP A 96 -18.14 13.44 -9.63
N ARG A 97 -17.64 12.95 -8.49
CA ARG A 97 -16.21 12.72 -8.28
C ARG A 97 -15.95 11.65 -7.22
N VAL A 98 -14.98 10.79 -7.51
CA VAL A 98 -14.38 9.86 -6.54
C VAL A 98 -12.87 10.05 -6.52
N ASP A 99 -12.29 10.18 -5.32
CA ASP A 99 -10.84 10.13 -5.15
C ASP A 99 -10.47 8.77 -4.52
N ILE A 100 -9.55 8.04 -5.16
CA ILE A 100 -8.93 6.82 -4.64
C ILE A 100 -7.58 7.19 -4.04
N CYS A 101 -7.24 6.58 -2.92
CA CYS A 101 -5.94 6.75 -2.30
C CYS A 101 -5.17 5.43 -2.21
N VAL A 102 -3.87 5.51 -2.48
CA VAL A 102 -2.88 4.46 -2.23
C VAL A 102 -2.07 4.88 -1.01
N GLU A 103 -2.26 4.20 0.11
CA GLU A 103 -1.60 4.47 1.38
C GLU A 103 -0.75 3.28 1.81
N PRO A 104 0.55 3.44 2.10
CA PRO A 104 1.35 2.32 2.60
C PRO A 104 0.78 1.80 3.90
N ILE A 105 0.74 0.48 4.05
CA ILE A 105 0.31 -0.22 5.27
C ILE A 105 1.42 -1.15 5.73
N ALA A 106 1.35 -1.62 6.99
CA ALA A 106 2.24 -2.70 7.40
C ALA A 106 1.86 -3.97 6.63
N PRO A 107 2.82 -4.85 6.35
CA PRO A 107 2.51 -6.07 5.64
C PRO A 107 1.47 -6.90 6.39
N PRO A 108 0.39 -7.32 5.71
CA PRO A 108 -0.66 -8.13 6.28
C PRO A 108 -0.21 -9.59 6.36
N GLY A 109 -0.71 -10.29 7.39
CA GLY A 109 -0.50 -11.73 7.51
C GLY A 109 0.96 -12.17 7.65
N THR A 110 1.23 -13.39 7.22
CA THR A 110 2.55 -14.03 7.24
C THR A 110 3.19 -13.99 5.86
N ALA A 111 4.52 -13.90 5.81
CA ALA A 111 5.25 -13.98 4.56
C ALA A 111 5.02 -15.34 3.88
N ALA A 112 4.55 -15.33 2.64
CA ALA A 112 4.34 -16.54 1.85
C ALA A 112 5.66 -17.16 1.36
N LYS A 113 6.67 -16.32 1.11
CA LYS A 113 8.05 -16.74 0.83
C LYS A 113 9.01 -15.60 1.14
N TYR A 114 10.29 -15.94 1.19
CA TYR A 114 11.39 -14.98 1.25
C TYR A 114 12.25 -15.09 0.01
N ILE A 115 12.67 -13.95 -0.53
CA ILE A 115 13.67 -13.87 -1.59
C ILE A 115 14.97 -13.37 -0.98
N THR A 116 16.05 -14.09 -1.26
CA THR A 116 17.39 -13.74 -0.78
C THR A 116 18.09 -12.85 -1.79
N LEU A 117 18.60 -11.72 -1.31
CA LEU A 117 19.45 -10.79 -2.04
C LEU A 117 20.83 -10.75 -1.41
N TYR A 118 21.84 -10.63 -2.25
CA TYR A 118 23.21 -10.38 -1.84
C TYR A 118 23.56 -8.95 -2.22
N THR A 119 23.91 -8.12 -1.24
CA THR A 119 24.26 -6.73 -1.49
C THR A 119 25.45 -6.30 -0.65
N PRO A 120 26.36 -5.44 -1.15
CA PRO A 120 27.41 -4.85 -0.34
C PRO A 120 26.87 -4.07 0.88
N THR A 121 25.73 -3.40 0.72
CA THR A 121 25.07 -2.63 1.79
C THR A 121 23.61 -2.39 1.45
N VAL A 122 22.74 -2.34 2.46
CA VAL A 122 21.32 -2.00 2.24
C VAL A 122 21.10 -0.62 1.62
N LYS A 123 22.09 0.28 1.71
CA LYS A 123 22.03 1.60 1.08
C LYS A 123 22.16 1.55 -0.44
N SER A 124 22.69 0.46 -1.01
CA SER A 124 22.74 0.27 -2.47
C SER A 124 21.34 0.08 -3.06
N LEU A 125 20.38 -0.37 -2.25
CA LEU A 125 18.98 -0.56 -2.62
C LEU A 125 18.17 0.75 -2.51
N GLY A 126 18.87 1.89 -2.40
CA GLY A 126 18.29 3.22 -2.25
C GLY A 126 18.14 3.65 -0.79
N ARG A 127 17.05 4.37 -0.50
CA ARG A 127 16.79 4.93 0.84
C ARG A 127 16.14 3.88 1.74
N VAL A 128 16.97 2.95 2.22
CA VAL A 128 16.56 1.85 3.10
C VAL A 128 17.12 2.04 4.52
N THR A 129 16.30 1.74 5.53
CA THR A 129 16.71 1.68 6.94
C THR A 129 16.22 0.38 7.56
N LEU A 130 17.13 -0.41 8.13
CA LEU A 130 16.79 -1.65 8.82
C LEU A 130 16.30 -1.36 10.24
N ARG A 131 15.18 -1.96 10.65
CA ARG A 131 14.57 -1.81 11.98
C ARG A 131 13.94 -3.10 12.47
N GLY A 132 14.57 -3.75 13.44
CA GLY A 132 14.03 -4.96 14.07
C GLY A 132 13.87 -6.12 13.08
N ARG A 133 12.66 -6.38 12.61
CA ARG A 133 12.34 -7.40 11.59
C ARG A 133 11.83 -6.78 10.28
N PHE A 134 12.08 -5.49 10.07
CA PHE A 134 11.59 -4.76 8.90
C PHE A 134 12.71 -3.98 8.22
N ALA A 135 12.61 -3.84 6.90
CA ALA A 135 13.29 -2.81 6.14
C ALA A 135 12.30 -1.68 5.84
N ILE A 136 12.67 -0.45 6.18
CA ILE A 136 11.91 0.76 5.88
C ILE A 136 12.45 1.35 4.59
N VAL A 137 11.59 1.46 3.58
CA VAL A 137 11.97 1.81 2.21
C VAL A 137 11.26 3.09 1.81
N LYS A 138 12.01 4.10 1.37
CA LYS A 138 11.39 5.25 0.70
C LYS A 138 11.21 4.94 -0.79
N TYR A 139 9.97 4.70 -1.20
CA TYR A 139 9.60 4.42 -2.58
C TYR A 139 8.55 5.44 -3.05
N ARG A 140 8.79 6.08 -4.19
CA ARG A 140 7.93 7.14 -4.76
C ARG A 140 7.48 8.21 -3.76
N GLY A 141 8.38 8.62 -2.87
CA GLY A 141 8.10 9.66 -1.86
C GLY A 141 7.30 9.20 -0.63
N LEU A 142 6.91 7.93 -0.55
CA LEU A 142 6.24 7.29 0.58
C LEU A 142 7.20 6.38 1.36
N LEU A 143 6.89 6.04 2.62
CA LEU A 143 7.69 5.11 3.43
C LEU A 143 6.97 3.77 3.58
N PHE A 144 7.51 2.73 2.99
CA PHE A 144 6.98 1.37 3.14
C PHE A 144 7.76 0.62 4.23
N ALA A 145 7.09 -0.33 4.87
CA ALA A 145 7.75 -1.34 5.69
C ALA A 145 7.58 -2.69 4.99
N VAL A 146 8.68 -3.42 4.82
CA VAL A 146 8.69 -4.80 4.33
C VAL A 146 9.34 -5.68 5.38
N GLU A 147 8.77 -6.85 5.66
CA GLU A 147 9.41 -7.80 6.57
C GLU A 147 10.74 -8.27 5.96
N ALA A 148 11.79 -8.18 6.75
CA ALA A 148 13.14 -8.44 6.30
C ALA A 148 13.97 -9.14 7.37
N ARG A 149 14.85 -10.04 6.93
CA ARG A 149 15.90 -10.66 7.75
C ARG A 149 17.24 -10.35 7.13
N TRP A 150 18.26 -10.12 7.94
CA TRP A 150 19.58 -9.80 7.42
C TRP A 150 20.68 -10.37 8.29
N ARG A 151 21.81 -10.66 7.65
CA ARG A 151 23.06 -11.08 8.29
C ARG A 151 24.24 -10.62 7.44
N GLY A 152 25.42 -10.50 8.06
CA GLY A 152 26.66 -10.31 7.32
C GLY A 152 26.91 -11.51 6.40
N ASP A 153 27.37 -11.25 5.18
CA ASP A 153 27.82 -12.29 4.26
C ASP A 153 29.31 -12.61 4.53
N PRO A 154 29.71 -13.89 4.69
CA PRO A 154 31.10 -14.28 4.88
C PRO A 154 32.07 -13.78 3.78
N ARG A 155 31.57 -13.51 2.57
CA ARG A 155 32.35 -12.99 1.45
C ARG A 155 32.43 -11.45 1.44
N GLY A 156 31.84 -10.80 2.43
CA GLY A 156 31.68 -9.35 2.53
C GLY A 156 30.30 -8.89 2.07
N GLY A 157 29.74 -7.91 2.77
CA GLY A 157 28.40 -7.37 2.51
C GLY A 157 27.32 -7.97 3.41
N ILE A 158 26.08 -7.97 2.92
CA ILE A 158 24.86 -8.35 3.64
C ILE A 158 24.05 -9.31 2.79
N THR A 159 23.65 -10.43 3.38
CA THR A 159 22.54 -11.24 2.89
C THR A 159 21.24 -10.64 3.43
N LEU A 160 20.33 -10.23 2.55
CA LEU A 160 19.03 -9.64 2.90
C LEU A 160 17.91 -10.52 2.36
N GLU A 161 17.06 -11.03 3.23
CA GLU A 161 15.86 -11.78 2.87
C GLU A 161 14.65 -10.86 2.95
N LEU A 162 13.93 -10.70 1.83
CA LEU A 162 12.73 -9.87 1.74
C LEU A 162 11.49 -10.75 1.59
N ALA A 163 10.45 -10.43 2.36
CA ALA A 163 9.19 -11.14 2.28
C ALA A 163 8.43 -10.85 0.99
N ARG A 164 7.73 -11.88 0.48
CA ARG A 164 6.65 -11.78 -0.50
C ARG A 164 5.36 -12.28 0.13
N TYR A 165 4.26 -11.65 -0.23
CA TYR A 165 2.92 -11.92 0.27
C TYR A 165 2.03 -12.47 -0.84
N ARG A 166 0.92 -13.11 -0.44
CA ARG A 166 -0.18 -13.46 -1.34
C ARG A 166 -1.33 -12.48 -1.10
N CYS A 167 -2.28 -12.44 -2.03
CA CYS A 167 -3.52 -11.71 -1.80
C CYS A 167 -4.28 -12.38 -0.64
N GLU A 168 -4.43 -11.66 0.46
CA GLU A 168 -5.13 -12.12 1.65
C GLU A 168 -5.96 -10.96 2.23
N PRO A 169 -7.12 -11.26 2.84
CA PRO A 169 -7.86 -10.28 3.62
C PRO A 169 -6.99 -9.70 4.75
N TYR A 170 -7.20 -8.43 5.08
CA TYR A 170 -6.49 -7.78 6.18
C TYR A 170 -7.37 -6.81 6.93
N ASN A 171 -7.02 -6.55 8.19
CA ASN A 171 -7.61 -5.49 8.97
C ASN A 171 -6.82 -4.19 8.76
N LEU A 172 -7.42 -3.22 8.04
CA LEU A 172 -6.78 -1.95 7.74
C LEU A 172 -6.34 -1.20 9.02
N GLY A 173 -7.17 -1.19 10.06
CA GLY A 173 -6.88 -0.49 11.31
C GLY A 173 -5.66 -1.08 12.04
N GLU A 174 -5.51 -2.39 12.04
CA GLU A 174 -4.32 -3.07 12.58
C GLU A 174 -3.07 -2.81 11.72
N ALA A 175 -3.19 -2.91 10.40
CA ALA A 175 -2.07 -2.68 9.49
C ALA A 175 -1.54 -1.24 9.58
N VAL A 176 -2.42 -0.25 9.69
CA VAL A 176 -2.08 1.16 9.88
C VAL A 176 -1.42 1.40 11.25
N ARG A 177 -1.98 0.83 12.33
CA ARG A 177 -1.38 0.95 13.69
C ARG A 177 -0.01 0.31 13.76
N LYS A 178 0.16 -0.88 13.18
CA LYS A 178 1.44 -1.59 13.09
C LYS A 178 2.45 -0.79 12.27
N LEU A 179 2.03 -0.13 11.19
CA LEU A 179 2.95 0.70 10.41
C LEU A 179 3.44 1.90 11.21
N LYS A 180 2.51 2.59 11.91
CA LYS A 180 2.88 3.71 12.79
C LYS A 180 3.93 3.29 13.81
N SER A 181 3.74 2.18 14.51
CA SER A 181 4.71 1.70 15.51
C SER A 181 6.06 1.30 14.91
N ILE A 182 6.09 0.78 13.67
CA ILE A 182 7.34 0.49 12.96
C ILE A 182 8.08 1.78 12.55
N LEU A 183 7.34 2.80 12.10
CA LEU A 183 7.89 4.07 11.63
C LEU A 183 8.28 5.01 12.77
N GLU A 184 7.62 4.91 13.92
CA GLU A 184 7.97 5.67 15.12
C GLU A 184 9.47 5.51 15.46
N PRO A 185 10.19 6.60 15.70
CA PRO A 185 11.54 6.52 16.25
C PRO A 185 11.47 5.80 17.59
N ARG A 186 12.35 4.81 17.83
CA ARG A 186 12.51 4.26 19.18
C ARG A 186 12.78 5.44 20.12
N ARG A 187 11.91 5.65 21.11
CA ARG A 187 12.27 6.45 22.28
C ARG A 187 13.45 5.71 22.92
N MET A 188 14.63 6.30 22.80
CA MET A 188 15.82 5.87 23.55
C MET A 188 15.58 6.14 25.02
#